data_AF-D8SDQ3-F1
#
_entry.id   AF-D8SDQ3-F1
#
_cell.length_a   1.000
_cell.length_b   1.000
_cell.length_c   1.000
_cell.angle_alpha   90.00
_cell.angle_beta   90.00
_cell.angle_gamma   90.00
#
_symmetry.space_group_name_H-M   'P 1'
#
loop_
_entity.id
_entity.type
_entity.pdbx_description
1 polymer ?
#
loop_
_entity_poly.entity_id
_entity_poly.type
_entity_poly.pdbx_seq_one_letter_code
_entity_poly.pdbx_strand_id
1 'polypeptide(L)'
;MALSQWKSRHAELYNKATTHHPYIVSIRNGSVDLSCYKRWLGQDYIFVKAFVRFIGSILAKIPSNASDETLMTLLSGASALHDELQWFQKEAVVWKIGLEDLPPKKTTQDYCRFLEDMSQPSVDYAVVLSTFWAIEHVYFESFAFCLEPGSKTPHQLVEACGRWGSPSFGSYCDLLRSIAEAAVESTGSNEVKQRGEDAFVRVLQLENEFWNMSTDVSQE
;
A
#
# COMPACT_ATOMS: atom_id res chain seq x y z
N MET A 1 -18.68 3.59 -10.50
CA MET A 1 -17.94 4.23 -9.40
C MET A 1 -16.58 4.73 -9.91
N ALA A 2 -16.09 5.85 -9.36
CA ALA A 2 -14.92 6.58 -9.89
C ALA A 2 -13.62 5.76 -9.87
N LEU A 3 -13.32 5.07 -8.76
CA LEU A 3 -12.06 4.34 -8.58
C LEU A 3 -11.90 3.19 -9.59
N SER A 4 -12.98 2.43 -9.84
CA SER A 4 -13.00 1.41 -10.89
C SER A 4 -12.75 1.98 -12.30
N GLN A 5 -13.23 3.19 -12.59
CA GLN A 5 -12.96 3.86 -13.87
C GLN A 5 -11.49 4.30 -13.98
N TRP A 6 -10.90 4.81 -12.89
CA TRP A 6 -9.48 5.17 -12.84
C TRP A 6 -8.59 3.96 -13.07
N LYS A 7 -8.89 2.84 -12.41
CA LYS A 7 -8.19 1.56 -12.61
C LYS A 7 -8.24 1.11 -14.07
N SER A 8 -9.42 1.18 -14.70
CA SER A 8 -9.55 0.84 -16.13
C SER A 8 -8.81 1.81 -17.05
N ARG A 9 -8.79 3.10 -16.73
CA ARG A 9 -8.12 4.14 -17.54
C ARG A 9 -6.60 4.02 -17.47
N HIS A 10 -6.08 3.69 -16.30
CA HIS A 10 -4.64 3.57 -16.03
C HIS A 10 -4.20 2.10 -15.92
N ALA A 11 -4.89 1.20 -16.64
CA ALA A 11 -4.71 -0.24 -16.51
C ALA A 11 -3.26 -0.70 -16.72
N GLU A 12 -2.52 -0.09 -17.65
CA GLU A 12 -1.12 -0.44 -17.88
C GLU A 12 -0.24 -0.13 -16.65
N LEU A 13 -0.39 1.07 -16.08
CA LEU A 13 0.36 1.48 -14.90
C LEU A 13 -0.06 0.67 -13.67
N TYR A 14 -1.37 0.44 -13.50
CA TYR A 14 -1.91 -0.42 -12.44
C TYR A 14 -1.33 -1.83 -12.50
N ASN A 15 -1.32 -2.43 -13.69
CA ASN A 15 -0.78 -3.76 -13.93
C ASN A 15 0.71 -3.82 -13.59
N LYS A 16 1.50 -2.81 -13.98
CA LYS A 16 2.93 -2.70 -13.66
C LYS A 16 3.18 -2.51 -12.16
N ALA A 17 2.33 -1.78 -11.46
CA ALA A 17 2.43 -1.58 -10.01
C ALA A 17 1.97 -2.79 -9.19
N THR A 18 1.29 -3.76 -9.82
CA THR A 18 0.73 -4.94 -9.15
C THR A 18 1.28 -6.24 -9.75
N THR A 19 0.48 -6.95 -10.52
CA THR A 19 0.69 -8.35 -10.94
C THR A 19 1.74 -8.53 -12.05
N HIS A 20 2.14 -7.45 -12.72
CA HIS A 20 3.13 -7.49 -13.80
C HIS A 20 4.50 -6.93 -13.38
N HIS A 21 4.67 -6.49 -12.14
CA HIS A 21 5.99 -6.01 -11.70
C HIS A 21 6.99 -7.19 -11.68
N PRO A 22 8.20 -7.05 -12.26
CA PRO A 22 9.21 -8.11 -12.26
C PRO A 22 9.51 -8.69 -10.87
N TYR A 23 9.57 -7.85 -9.84
CA TYR A 23 9.73 -8.27 -8.45
C TYR A 23 8.58 -9.20 -7.98
N ILE A 24 7.33 -8.79 -8.14
CA ILE A 24 6.15 -9.58 -7.75
C ILE A 24 6.05 -10.88 -8.55
N VAL A 25 6.29 -10.83 -9.86
CA VAL A 25 6.35 -12.02 -10.72
C VAL A 25 7.46 -12.98 -10.29
N SER A 26 8.62 -12.45 -9.86
CA SER A 26 9.71 -13.29 -9.36
C SER A 26 9.36 -14.00 -8.05
N ILE A 27 8.58 -13.37 -7.17
CA ILE A 27 8.05 -14.00 -5.95
C ILE A 27 7.13 -15.15 -6.37
N ARG A 28 6.10 -14.88 -7.18
CA ARG A 28 5.15 -15.91 -7.64
C ARG A 28 5.85 -17.08 -8.31
N ASN A 29 6.85 -16.83 -9.15
CA ASN A 29 7.53 -17.90 -9.90
C ASN A 29 8.61 -18.63 -9.09
N GLY A 30 8.88 -18.19 -7.85
CA GLY A 30 9.90 -18.80 -6.99
C GLY A 30 11.34 -18.46 -7.37
N SER A 31 11.54 -17.45 -8.23
CA SER A 31 12.86 -17.05 -8.73
C SER A 31 13.41 -15.79 -8.06
N VAL A 32 12.68 -15.21 -7.10
CA VAL A 32 13.11 -14.02 -6.35
C VAL A 32 14.42 -14.28 -5.62
N ASP A 33 15.37 -13.35 -5.73
CA ASP A 33 16.55 -13.35 -4.87
C ASP A 33 16.16 -12.87 -3.47
N LEU A 34 16.54 -13.62 -2.44
CA LEU A 34 16.27 -13.28 -1.05
C LEU A 34 16.96 -11.99 -0.62
N SER A 35 18.02 -11.56 -1.30
CA SER A 35 18.60 -10.23 -1.09
C SER A 35 17.60 -9.12 -1.42
N CYS A 36 16.80 -9.30 -2.48
CA CYS A 36 15.76 -8.36 -2.88
C CYS A 36 14.62 -8.34 -1.85
N TYR A 37 14.22 -9.52 -1.36
CA TYR A 37 13.22 -9.62 -0.28
C TYR A 37 13.68 -8.93 1.00
N LYS A 38 14.93 -9.13 1.43
CA LYS A 38 15.49 -8.44 2.61
C LYS A 38 15.48 -6.93 2.44
N ARG A 39 15.83 -6.45 1.24
CA ARG A 39 15.82 -5.02 0.92
C ARG A 39 14.41 -4.45 1.01
N TRP A 40 13.42 -5.12 0.40
CA TRP A 40 12.00 -4.78 0.53
C TRP A 40 11.60 -4.73 2.00
N LEU A 41 11.82 -5.80 2.76
CA LEU A 41 11.38 -5.93 4.16
C LEU A 41 11.88 -4.79 5.05
N GLY A 42 13.15 -4.40 4.89
CA GLY A 42 13.73 -3.29 5.66
C GLY A 42 13.17 -1.92 5.25
N GLN A 43 13.03 -1.66 3.95
CA GLN A 43 12.52 -0.37 3.47
C GLN A 43 11.02 -0.22 3.73
N ASP A 44 10.27 -1.32 3.66
CA ASP A 44 8.83 -1.35 3.92
C ASP A 44 8.55 -1.13 5.41
N TYR A 45 9.41 -1.61 6.31
CA TYR A 45 9.33 -1.22 7.72
C TYR A 45 9.45 0.30 7.93
N ILE A 46 10.28 0.99 7.14
CA ILE A 46 10.39 2.46 7.21
C ILE A 46 9.11 3.11 6.67
N PHE A 47 8.60 2.62 5.54
CA PHE A 47 7.35 3.07 4.93
C PHE A 47 6.17 2.92 5.90
N VAL A 48 5.99 1.75 6.51
CA VAL A 48 4.89 1.48 7.45
C VAL A 48 4.89 2.44 8.63
N LYS A 49 6.06 2.88 9.14
CA LYS A 49 6.11 3.93 10.18
C LYS A 49 5.55 5.26 9.69
N ALA A 50 5.80 5.65 8.43
CA ALA A 50 5.18 6.84 7.84
C ALA A 50 3.67 6.62 7.61
N PHE A 51 3.30 5.41 7.16
CA PHE A 51 1.92 5.01 6.94
C PHE A 51 1.06 5.06 8.22
N VAL A 52 1.61 4.68 9.39
CA VAL A 52 0.94 4.87 10.69
C VAL A 52 0.54 6.32 10.92
N ARG A 53 1.43 7.27 10.62
CA ARG A 53 1.14 8.71 10.79
C ARG A 53 0.10 9.18 9.78
N PHE A 54 0.19 8.66 8.55
CA PHE A 54 -0.80 8.90 7.51
C PHE A 54 -2.20 8.44 7.95
N ILE A 55 -2.36 7.19 8.39
CA ILE A 55 -3.66 6.70 8.89
C ILE A 55 -4.13 7.54 10.09
N GLY A 56 -3.25 7.92 11.02
CA GLY A 56 -3.59 8.83 12.12
C GLY A 56 -4.20 10.15 11.63
N SER A 57 -3.68 10.73 10.54
CA SER A 57 -4.24 11.93 9.92
C SER A 57 -5.61 11.69 9.28
N ILE A 58 -5.88 10.50 8.76
CA ILE A 58 -7.19 10.10 8.22
C ILE A 58 -8.22 10.07 9.33
N LEU A 59 -7.88 9.41 10.46
CA LEU A 59 -8.77 9.32 11.62
C LEU A 59 -9.17 10.69 12.14
N ALA A 60 -8.24 11.65 12.15
CA ALA A 60 -8.50 13.03 12.55
C ALA A 60 -9.39 13.80 11.55
N LYS A 61 -9.48 13.35 10.29
CA LYS A 61 -10.29 13.97 9.23
C LYS A 61 -11.68 13.36 9.07
N ILE A 62 -12.02 12.32 9.84
CA ILE A 62 -13.33 11.66 9.70
C ILE A 62 -14.45 12.67 9.98
N PRO A 63 -15.40 12.86 9.03
CA PRO A 63 -16.52 13.76 9.24
C PRO A 63 -17.39 13.35 10.43
N SER A 64 -17.92 14.32 11.17
CA SER A 64 -18.77 14.06 12.35
C SER A 64 -20.07 13.32 12.03
N ASN A 65 -20.47 13.29 10.75
CA ASN A 65 -21.64 12.58 10.24
C ASN A 65 -21.29 11.26 9.53
N ALA A 66 -20.04 10.78 9.64
CA ALA A 66 -19.66 9.47 9.11
C ALA A 66 -20.45 8.35 9.79
N SER A 67 -20.72 7.27 9.07
CA SER A 67 -21.38 6.09 9.63
C SER A 67 -20.46 5.34 10.60
N ASP A 68 -21.06 4.60 11.55
CA ASP A 68 -20.32 3.71 12.44
C ASP A 68 -19.48 2.69 11.66
N GLU A 69 -19.99 2.18 10.53
CA GLU A 69 -19.24 1.28 9.64
C GLU A 69 -17.98 1.93 9.06
N THR A 70 -18.07 3.20 8.65
CA THR A 70 -16.92 3.97 8.15
C THR A 70 -15.89 4.16 9.26
N LEU A 71 -16.35 4.57 10.45
CA LEU A 71 -15.50 4.75 11.63
C LEU A 71 -14.78 3.45 12.00
N MET A 72 -15.50 2.34 12.09
CA MET A 72 -14.94 1.04 12.45
C MET A 72 -13.95 0.51 11.40
N THR A 73 -14.24 0.71 10.10
CA THR A 73 -13.34 0.29 9.02
C THR A 73 -12.03 1.10 9.02
N LEU A 74 -12.09 2.41 9.22
CA LEU A 74 -10.87 3.23 9.27
C LEU A 74 -10.06 2.95 10.54
N LEU A 75 -10.74 2.72 11.67
CA LEU A 75 -10.09 2.36 12.93
C LEU A 75 -9.44 0.96 12.90
N SER A 76 -10.05 -0.01 12.21
CA SER A 76 -9.49 -1.35 12.10
C SER A 76 -8.17 -1.37 11.35
N GLY A 77 -8.02 -0.52 10.32
CA GLY A 77 -6.74 -0.33 9.61
C GLY A 77 -5.64 0.14 10.56
N ALA A 78 -5.91 1.19 11.35
CA ALA A 78 -4.96 1.68 12.35
C ALA A 78 -4.58 0.62 13.39
N SER A 79 -5.54 -0.21 13.81
CA SER A 79 -5.31 -1.28 14.78
C SER A 79 -4.43 -2.39 14.19
N ALA A 80 -4.62 -2.75 12.92
CA ALA A 80 -3.82 -3.76 12.25
C ALA A 80 -2.34 -3.40 12.12
N LEU A 81 -2.02 -2.10 12.02
CA LEU A 81 -0.64 -1.62 11.92
C LEU A 81 0.20 -1.92 13.17
N HIS A 82 -0.41 -2.11 14.34
CA HIS A 82 0.33 -2.55 15.53
C HIS A 82 0.92 -3.95 15.33
N ASP A 83 0.09 -4.90 14.91
CA ASP A 83 0.50 -6.29 14.67
C ASP A 83 1.45 -6.38 13.49
N GLU A 84 1.29 -5.52 12.48
CA GLU A 84 2.19 -5.42 11.33
C GLU A 84 3.59 -4.93 11.74
N LEU A 85 3.70 -3.85 12.51
CA LEU A 85 5.00 -3.38 13.01
C LEU A 85 5.72 -4.44 13.85
N GLN A 86 4.98 -5.17 14.71
CA GLN A 86 5.54 -6.29 15.46
C GLN A 86 6.01 -7.43 14.56
N TRP A 87 5.28 -7.71 13.48
CA TRP A 87 5.66 -8.71 12.50
C TRP A 87 6.96 -8.32 11.78
N PHE A 88 7.09 -7.07 11.31
CA PHE A 88 8.33 -6.59 10.69
C PHE A 88 9.54 -6.70 11.64
N GLN A 89 9.37 -6.40 12.92
CA GLN A 89 10.43 -6.55 13.92
C GLN A 89 10.87 -8.00 14.09
N LYS A 90 9.92 -8.95 14.13
CA LYS A 90 10.21 -10.39 14.22
C LYS A 90 10.93 -10.87 12.96
N GLU A 91 10.44 -10.49 11.79
CA GLU A 91 11.04 -10.87 10.51
C GLU A 91 12.45 -10.30 10.36
N ALA A 92 12.70 -9.07 10.80
CA ALA A 92 14.04 -8.50 10.76
C ALA A 92 15.06 -9.33 11.56
N VAL A 93 14.66 -9.94 12.68
CA VAL A 93 15.52 -10.87 13.43
C VAL A 93 15.79 -12.15 12.63
N VAL A 94 14.75 -12.75 12.04
CA VAL A 94 14.85 -13.97 11.22
C VAL A 94 15.77 -13.74 10.02
N TRP A 95 15.61 -12.61 9.34
CA TRP A 95 16.33 -12.28 8.11
C TRP A 95 17.67 -11.56 8.35
N LYS A 96 18.01 -11.30 9.61
CA LYS A 96 19.23 -10.61 10.06
C LYS A 96 19.38 -9.20 9.45
N ILE A 97 18.30 -8.42 9.55
CA ILE A 97 18.24 -7.02 9.09
C ILE A 97 18.33 -6.11 10.31
N GLY A 98 19.31 -5.19 10.33
CA GLY A 98 19.39 -4.15 11.35
C GLY A 98 18.43 -3.00 11.01
N LEU A 99 17.31 -2.89 11.72
CA LEU A 99 16.28 -1.87 11.43
C LEU A 99 16.61 -0.48 12.00
N GLU A 100 17.41 -0.39 13.07
CA GLU A 100 17.66 0.87 13.78
C GLU A 100 18.45 1.87 12.94
N ASP A 101 19.48 1.38 12.24
CA ASP A 101 20.39 2.21 11.43
C ASP A 101 20.15 2.08 9.93
N LEU A 102 19.03 1.47 9.50
CA LEU A 102 18.75 1.27 8.09
C LEU A 102 18.43 2.61 7.41
N PRO A 103 19.28 3.11 6.48
CA PRO A 103 18.98 4.36 5.80
C PRO A 103 17.80 4.16 4.84
N PRO A 104 16.83 5.10 4.80
CA PRO A 104 15.78 5.05 3.80
C PRO A 104 16.36 5.33 2.42
N LYS A 105 16.06 4.47 1.46
CA LYS A 105 16.40 4.68 0.04
C LYS A 105 15.59 5.84 -0.52
N LYS A 106 16.08 6.43 -1.61
CA LYS A 106 15.48 7.61 -2.24
C LYS A 106 13.97 7.43 -2.48
N THR A 107 13.58 6.31 -3.08
CA THR A 107 12.16 5.99 -3.31
C THR A 107 11.34 5.93 -2.03
N THR A 108 11.84 5.28 -0.97
CA THR A 108 11.16 5.22 0.34
C THR A 108 11.01 6.62 0.93
N GLN A 109 12.03 7.47 0.84
CA GLN A 109 11.92 8.87 1.28
C GLN A 109 10.87 9.64 0.48
N ASP A 110 10.84 9.44 -0.84
CA ASP A 110 9.91 10.11 -1.75
C ASP A 110 8.47 9.69 -1.46
N TYR A 111 8.25 8.42 -1.16
CA TYR A 111 6.95 7.90 -0.76
C TYR A 111 6.53 8.43 0.63
N CYS A 112 7.43 8.41 1.62
CA CYS A 112 7.15 8.97 2.94
C CYS A 112 6.77 10.47 2.86
N ARG A 113 7.45 11.27 2.02
CA ARG A 113 7.09 12.67 1.81
C ARG A 113 5.74 12.83 1.14
N PHE A 114 5.41 11.97 0.17
CA PHE A 114 4.07 11.97 -0.43
C PHE A 114 2.98 11.69 0.63
N LEU A 115 3.22 10.77 1.57
CA LEU A 115 2.29 10.53 2.67
C LEU A 115 2.16 11.75 3.60
N GLU A 116 3.28 12.42 3.92
CA GLU A 116 3.28 13.66 4.71
C GLU A 116 2.50 14.80 4.03
N ASP A 117 2.61 14.92 2.71
CA ASP A 117 1.84 15.89 1.91
C ASP A 117 0.35 15.55 1.92
N MET A 118 -0.01 14.28 1.76
CA MET A 118 -1.40 13.82 1.82
C MET A 118 -2.01 13.94 3.22
N SER A 119 -1.19 13.93 4.27
CA SER A 119 -1.62 14.16 5.65
C SER A 119 -1.96 15.62 5.97
N GLN A 120 -1.65 16.58 5.09
CA GLN A 120 -1.89 17.99 5.38
C GLN A 120 -3.39 18.29 5.57
N PRO A 121 -3.78 19.15 6.54
CA PRO A 121 -5.17 19.50 6.79
C PRO A 121 -5.91 20.01 5.54
N SER A 122 -5.20 20.69 4.63
CA SER A 122 -5.73 21.25 3.38
C SER A 122 -6.10 20.21 2.32
N VAL A 123 -5.65 18.96 2.44
CA VAL A 123 -6.00 17.91 1.47
C VAL A 123 -7.39 17.37 1.76
N ASP A 124 -8.24 17.37 0.73
CA ASP A 124 -9.61 16.91 0.80
C ASP A 124 -9.72 15.44 1.22
N TYR A 125 -10.68 15.16 2.10
CA TYR A 125 -10.92 13.82 2.65
C TYR A 125 -11.09 12.75 1.56
N ALA A 126 -11.77 13.07 0.46
CA ALA A 126 -11.95 12.15 -0.67
C ALA A 126 -10.62 11.80 -1.39
N VAL A 127 -9.69 12.76 -1.49
CA VAL A 127 -8.35 12.53 -2.09
C VAL A 127 -7.52 11.65 -1.16
N VAL A 128 -7.56 11.92 0.14
CA VAL A 128 -6.85 11.14 1.16
C VAL A 128 -7.36 9.69 1.19
N LEU A 129 -8.68 9.48 1.19
CA LEU A 129 -9.26 8.13 1.16
C LEU A 129 -8.96 7.38 -0.15
N SER A 130 -8.96 8.08 -1.29
CA SER A 130 -8.56 7.50 -2.58
C SER A 130 -7.11 7.02 -2.54
N THR A 131 -6.23 7.84 -1.93
CA THR A 131 -4.82 7.49 -1.71
C THR A 131 -4.69 6.27 -0.81
N PHE A 132 -5.39 6.26 0.32
CA PHE A 132 -5.35 5.16 1.29
C PHE A 132 -5.80 3.83 0.66
N TRP A 133 -6.94 3.83 -0.02
CA TRP A 133 -7.41 2.65 -0.74
C TRP A 133 -6.40 2.16 -1.79
N ALA A 134 -5.81 3.08 -2.55
CA ALA A 134 -4.88 2.70 -3.62
C ALA A 134 -3.65 1.96 -3.08
N ILE A 135 -3.09 2.42 -1.95
CA ILE A 135 -1.93 1.82 -1.29
C ILE A 135 -2.26 0.38 -0.86
N GLU A 136 -3.33 0.22 -0.07
CA GLU A 136 -3.77 -1.08 0.45
C GLU A 136 -4.13 -2.04 -0.69
N HIS A 137 -4.81 -1.54 -1.72
CA HIS A 137 -5.24 -2.35 -2.86
C HIS A 137 -4.07 -2.86 -3.71
N VAL A 138 -3.01 -2.05 -3.89
CA VAL A 138 -1.82 -2.50 -4.61
C VAL A 138 -1.13 -3.64 -3.87
N TYR A 139 -1.00 -3.55 -2.55
CA TYR A 139 -0.46 -4.63 -1.73
C TYR A 139 -1.33 -5.89 -1.81
N PHE A 140 -2.65 -5.74 -1.70
CA PHE A 140 -3.58 -6.87 -1.82
C PHE A 140 -3.41 -7.62 -3.14
N GLU A 141 -3.50 -6.91 -4.27
CA GLU A 141 -3.44 -7.51 -5.60
C GLU A 141 -2.09 -8.18 -5.86
N SER A 142 -0.99 -7.55 -5.42
CA SER A 142 0.36 -8.07 -5.59
C SER A 142 0.58 -9.37 -4.83
N PHE A 143 0.15 -9.43 -3.56
CA PHE A 143 0.38 -10.60 -2.72
C PHE A 143 -0.68 -11.69 -2.89
N ALA A 144 -1.92 -11.35 -3.23
CA ALA A 144 -2.93 -12.32 -3.64
C ALA A 144 -2.49 -13.05 -4.91
N PHE A 145 -1.93 -12.33 -5.89
CA PHE A 145 -1.31 -12.92 -7.07
C PHE A 145 -0.16 -13.87 -6.73
N CYS A 146 0.60 -13.62 -5.67
CA CYS A 146 1.65 -14.55 -5.21
C CYS A 146 1.08 -15.82 -4.55
N LEU A 147 -0.22 -15.90 -4.26
CA LEU A 147 -0.87 -17.04 -3.59
C LEU A 147 -1.88 -17.79 -4.47
N GLU A 148 -2.18 -17.28 -5.65
CA GLU A 148 -3.09 -17.93 -6.59
C GLU A 148 -2.62 -19.34 -7.00
N PRO A 149 -3.55 -20.20 -7.48
CA PRO A 149 -3.22 -21.50 -8.03
C PRO A 149 -2.08 -21.44 -9.08
N GLY A 150 -1.15 -22.38 -8.97
CA GLY A 150 0.03 -22.44 -9.84
C GLY A 150 1.20 -21.55 -9.41
N SER A 151 1.06 -20.80 -8.31
CA SER A 151 2.19 -20.09 -7.70
C SER A 151 3.26 -21.07 -7.18
N LYS A 152 4.51 -20.65 -7.30
CA LYS A 152 5.72 -21.28 -6.77
C LYS A 152 6.40 -20.40 -5.73
N THR A 153 5.64 -19.53 -5.06
CA THR A 153 6.14 -18.66 -3.99
C THR A 153 6.99 -19.47 -3.00
N PRO A 154 8.23 -19.04 -2.72
CA PRO A 154 9.11 -19.77 -1.82
C PRO A 154 8.45 -19.93 -0.45
N HIS A 155 8.54 -21.12 0.15
CA HIS A 155 7.87 -21.46 1.42
C HIS A 155 8.07 -20.38 2.51
N GLN A 156 9.30 -19.86 2.63
CA GLN A 156 9.66 -18.82 3.60
C GLN A 156 9.00 -17.44 3.36
N LEU A 157 8.42 -17.20 2.19
CA LEU A 157 7.73 -15.96 1.83
C LEU A 157 6.20 -16.10 1.86
N VAL A 158 5.68 -17.33 1.98
CA VAL A 158 4.23 -17.59 1.96
C VAL A 158 3.52 -16.87 3.11
N GLU A 159 4.14 -16.80 4.30
CA GLU A 159 3.56 -16.06 5.43
C GLU A 159 3.43 -14.56 5.11
N ALA A 160 4.50 -13.94 4.60
CA ALA A 160 4.48 -12.54 4.20
C ALA A 160 3.40 -12.28 3.15
N CYS A 161 3.36 -13.09 2.09
CA CYS A 161 2.29 -13.00 1.09
C CYS A 161 0.91 -13.23 1.70
N GLY A 162 0.79 -14.10 2.70
CA GLY A 162 -0.46 -14.41 3.40
C GLY A 162 -1.04 -13.22 4.18
N ARG A 163 -0.22 -12.26 4.62
CA ARG A 163 -0.71 -11.08 5.35
C ARG A 163 -1.59 -10.21 4.46
N TRP A 164 -1.02 -9.77 3.35
CA TRP A 164 -1.69 -8.85 2.42
C TRP A 164 -2.44 -9.58 1.31
N GLY A 165 -2.14 -10.84 1.01
CA GLY A 165 -2.86 -11.64 0.00
C GLY A 165 -4.06 -12.43 0.53
N SER A 166 -4.46 -12.22 1.80
CA SER A 166 -5.54 -12.96 2.43
C SER A 166 -6.93 -12.50 1.96
N PRO A 167 -7.95 -13.40 1.95
CA PRO A 167 -9.34 -13.02 1.68
C PRO A 167 -9.89 -11.95 2.65
N SER A 168 -9.44 -11.96 3.91
CA SER A 168 -9.80 -10.95 4.92
C SER A 168 -9.28 -9.57 4.56
N PHE A 169 -8.03 -9.48 4.08
CA PHE A 169 -7.46 -8.21 3.64
C PHE A 169 -8.09 -7.72 2.32
N GLY A 170 -8.46 -8.65 1.42
CA GLY A 170 -9.26 -8.31 0.24
C GLY A 170 -10.61 -7.71 0.60
N SER A 171 -11.33 -8.31 1.55
CA SER A 171 -12.60 -7.79 2.07
C SER A 171 -12.43 -6.39 2.69
N TYR A 172 -11.32 -6.17 3.40
CA TYR A 172 -10.97 -4.86 3.95
C TYR A 172 -10.75 -3.81 2.84
N CYS A 173 -10.01 -4.16 1.79
CA CYS A 173 -9.79 -3.28 0.64
C CYS A 173 -11.11 -2.92 -0.07
N ASP A 174 -12.08 -3.84 -0.14
CA ASP A 174 -13.40 -3.58 -0.73
C ASP A 174 -14.24 -2.61 0.10
N LEU A 175 -14.16 -2.68 1.44
CA LEU A 175 -14.79 -1.71 2.33
C LEU A 175 -14.15 -0.33 2.15
N LEU A 176 -12.81 -0.25 2.12
CA LEU A 176 -12.08 0.99 1.87
C LEU A 176 -12.44 1.60 0.51
N ARG A 177 -12.55 0.76 -0.53
CA ARG A 177 -12.97 1.20 -1.87
C ARG A 177 -14.34 1.87 -1.81
N SER A 178 -15.29 1.22 -1.15
CA SER A 178 -16.67 1.71 -1.04
C SER A 178 -16.74 3.05 -0.29
N ILE A 179 -15.96 3.20 0.79
CA ILE A 179 -15.83 4.45 1.56
C ILE A 179 -15.20 5.56 0.69
N ALA A 180 -14.11 5.26 -0.02
CA ALA A 180 -13.43 6.23 -0.88
C ALA A 180 -14.31 6.65 -2.08
N GLU A 181 -15.02 5.70 -2.70
CA GLU A 181 -15.96 5.97 -3.79
C GLU A 181 -17.11 6.88 -3.33
N ALA A 182 -17.72 6.58 -2.18
CA ALA A 182 -18.76 7.42 -1.60
C ALA A 182 -18.24 8.83 -1.27
N ALA A 183 -17.03 8.94 -0.73
CA ALA A 183 -16.40 10.23 -0.44
C ALA A 183 -16.21 11.05 -1.73
N VAL A 184 -15.65 10.46 -2.79
CA VAL A 184 -15.46 11.13 -4.10
C VAL A 184 -16.79 11.59 -4.71
N GLU A 185 -17.82 10.75 -4.66
CA GLU A 185 -19.14 11.08 -5.21
C GLU A 185 -19.83 12.20 -4.43
N SER A 186 -19.70 12.19 -3.10
CA SER A 186 -20.30 13.22 -2.23
C SER A 186 -19.69 14.61 -2.41
N THR A 187 -18.47 14.72 -2.95
CA THR A 187 -17.81 16.02 -3.12
C THR A 187 -18.53 16.93 -4.11
N GLY A 188 -19.19 16.35 -5.13
CA GLY A 188 -19.75 17.09 -6.27
C GLY A 188 -18.72 17.91 -7.08
N SER A 189 -17.42 17.83 -6.76
CA SER A 189 -16.37 18.66 -7.32
C SER A 189 -15.51 17.87 -8.30
N ASN A 190 -15.53 18.27 -9.57
CA ASN A 190 -14.68 17.69 -10.60
C ASN A 190 -13.19 17.90 -10.30
N GLU A 191 -12.82 19.01 -9.64
CA GLU A 191 -11.45 19.29 -9.23
C GLU A 191 -10.96 18.33 -8.14
N VAL A 192 -11.79 18.07 -7.12
CA VAL A 192 -11.45 17.09 -6.06
C VAL A 192 -11.37 15.69 -6.65
N LYS A 193 -12.30 15.33 -7.55
CA LYS A 193 -12.27 14.06 -8.27
C LYS A 193 -10.99 13.90 -9.11
N GLN A 194 -10.57 14.94 -9.83
CA GLN A 194 -9.33 14.92 -10.61
C GLN A 194 -8.10 14.76 -9.70
N ARG A 195 -8.03 15.51 -8.59
CA ARG A 195 -6.93 15.37 -7.61
C ARG A 195 -6.89 13.98 -6.98
N GLY A 196 -8.04 13.34 -6.76
CA GLY A 196 -8.12 11.96 -6.29
C GLY A 196 -7.55 10.97 -7.31
N GLU A 197 -7.84 11.18 -8.61
CA GLU A 197 -7.27 10.39 -9.69
C GLU A 197 -5.76 10.61 -9.84
N ASP A 198 -5.29 11.85 -9.74
CA ASP A 198 -3.87 12.19 -9.79
C ASP A 198 -3.11 11.54 -8.62
N ALA A 199 -3.70 11.54 -7.42
CA ALA A 199 -3.14 10.86 -6.26
C ALA A 199 -3.10 9.33 -6.44
N PHE A 200 -4.16 8.73 -7.01
CA PHE A 200 -4.17 7.31 -7.39
C PHE A 200 -3.04 6.98 -8.37
N VAL A 201 -2.88 7.77 -9.43
CA VAL A 201 -1.77 7.60 -10.39
C VAL A 201 -0.42 7.74 -9.71
N ARG A 202 -0.27 8.70 -8.78
CA ARG A 202 0.98 8.92 -8.05
C ARG A 202 1.31 7.74 -7.15
N VAL A 203 0.33 7.13 -6.48
CA VAL A 203 0.51 5.88 -5.73
C VAL A 203 1.03 4.78 -6.64
N LEU A 204 0.40 4.53 -7.80
CA LEU A 204 0.87 3.48 -8.71
C LEU A 204 2.32 3.69 -9.19
N GLN A 205 2.71 4.95 -9.43
CA GLN A 205 4.11 5.29 -9.78
C GLN A 205 5.07 4.98 -8.63
N LEU A 206 4.73 5.42 -7.41
CA LEU A 206 5.54 5.20 -6.21
C LEU A 206 5.67 3.72 -5.88
N GLU A 207 4.59 2.94 -6.00
CA GLU A 207 4.59 1.49 -5.82
C GLU A 207 5.51 0.81 -6.83
N ASN A 208 5.41 1.17 -8.12
CA ASN A 208 6.31 0.65 -9.15
C ASN A 208 7.78 1.02 -8.86
N GLU A 209 8.07 2.25 -8.45
CA GLU A 209 9.42 2.66 -8.02
C GLU A 209 9.88 1.86 -6.78
N PHE A 210 8.98 1.57 -5.84
CA PHE A 210 9.27 0.85 -4.59
C PHE A 210 9.61 -0.61 -4.86
N TRP A 211 8.89 -1.26 -5.77
CA TRP A 211 9.23 -2.59 -6.23
C TRP A 211 10.57 -2.62 -6.98
N ASN A 212 10.86 -1.64 -7.84
CA ASN A 212 12.15 -1.53 -8.53
C ASN A 212 13.32 -1.37 -7.54
N MET A 213 13.15 -0.56 -6.51
CA MET A 213 14.13 -0.40 -5.43
C MET A 213 14.49 -1.74 -4.77
N SER A 214 13.56 -2.69 -4.74
CA SER A 214 13.81 -4.02 -4.17
C SER A 214 14.75 -4.85 -5.05
N THR A 215 14.69 -4.68 -6.37
CA THR A 215 15.50 -5.41 -7.36
C THR A 215 16.79 -4.71 -7.78
N ASP A 216 16.87 -3.38 -7.66
CA ASP A 216 18.02 -2.61 -8.10
C ASP A 216 19.19 -2.72 -7.12
N VAL A 217 20.29 -3.30 -7.61
CA VAL A 217 21.57 -3.39 -6.90
C VAL A 217 22.42 -2.11 -7.08
N SER A 218 22.00 -1.20 -7.96
CA SER A 218 22.77 -0.02 -8.40
C SER A 218 22.50 1.27 -7.60
N GLN A 219 21.70 1.22 -6.54
CA GLN A 219 21.43 2.35 -5.63
C GLN A 219 21.95 2.09 -4.21
N GLU A 220 23.12 1.44 -4.10
CA GLU A 220 23.91 1.32 -2.86
C GLU A 220 25.01 2.38 -2.82
#